data_AF-A0A3E5F1F4-F1
#
_entry.id   AF-A0A3E5F1F4-F1
#
_cell.length_a   1.000
_cell.length_b   1.000
_cell.length_c   1.000
_cell.angle_alpha   90.00
_cell.angle_beta   90.00
_cell.angle_gamma   90.00
#
_symmetry.space_group_name_H-M   'P 1'
#
loop_
_entity.id
_entity.type
_entity.pdbx_description
1 polymer ?
#
loop_
_entity_poly.entity_id
_entity_poly.type
_entity_poly.pdbx_seq_one_letter_code
_entity_poly.pdbx_strand_id
1 'polypeptide(L)'
;MKTKIIFSNCIFLLSLLACTNELKEETSSLNTIPIDVINLEEAFPNKTKETVILQNGISFERYNDLIIWGGDMIISEKMFNSFNNPTQTRGGIVNNPDFKWPNGIVYYKFDSAISKTTKEHIQQAMDEWKQSTSKIITFTERTSQKNYIKFINGDGNYSISVFTNSCYSILCKQ
;
A
#
# COMPACT_ATOMS: atom_id res chain seq x y z
N MET A 1 -78.93 -30.90 -27.45
CA MET A 1 -78.77 -29.71 -26.59
C MET A 1 -78.25 -30.13 -25.23
N LYS A 2 -76.95 -29.96 -24.97
CA LYS A 2 -76.36 -29.91 -23.61
C LYS A 2 -75.15 -28.98 -23.66
N THR A 3 -75.14 -28.03 -22.73
CA THR A 3 -74.38 -26.79 -22.67
C THR A 3 -72.92 -27.04 -22.29
N LYS A 4 -71.98 -26.29 -22.89
CA LYS A 4 -70.53 -26.43 -22.65
C LYS A 4 -70.13 -25.86 -21.29
N ILE A 5 -69.30 -26.63 -20.59
CA ILE A 5 -68.74 -26.37 -19.26
C ILE A 5 -67.64 -25.30 -19.35
N ILE A 6 -67.65 -24.36 -18.41
CA ILE A 6 -66.70 -23.24 -18.28
C ILE A 6 -65.36 -23.76 -17.72
N PHE A 7 -64.26 -23.43 -18.38
CA PHE A 7 -62.90 -23.67 -17.88
C PHE A 7 -62.56 -22.66 -16.77
N SER A 8 -62.57 -23.12 -15.52
CA SER A 8 -61.87 -22.44 -14.42
C SER A 8 -60.48 -23.05 -14.31
N ASN A 9 -59.49 -22.38 -14.89
CA ASN A 9 -58.08 -22.70 -14.70
C ASN A 9 -57.47 -21.64 -13.78
N CYS A 10 -57.39 -22.00 -12.50
CA CYS A 10 -56.59 -21.32 -11.49
C CYS A 10 -55.12 -21.43 -11.89
N ILE A 11 -54.58 -20.37 -12.50
CA ILE A 11 -53.14 -20.19 -12.60
C ILE A 11 -52.67 -19.58 -11.29
N PHE A 12 -51.99 -20.40 -10.49
CA PHE A 12 -51.11 -20.01 -9.40
C PHE A 12 -50.12 -18.95 -9.91
N LEU A 13 -50.36 -17.68 -9.58
CA LEU A 13 -49.31 -16.67 -9.64
C LEU A 13 -48.53 -16.74 -8.33
N LEU A 14 -47.34 -17.36 -8.40
CA LEU A 14 -46.34 -17.29 -7.34
C LEU A 14 -46.00 -15.83 -7.05
N SER A 15 -46.01 -15.53 -5.76
CA SER A 15 -45.65 -14.27 -5.14
C SER A 15 -44.24 -13.80 -5.54
N LEU A 16 -44.13 -12.69 -6.25
CA LEU A 16 -42.95 -11.83 -6.24
C LEU A 16 -43.05 -10.89 -5.03
N LEU A 17 -42.65 -11.37 -3.85
CA LEU A 17 -42.14 -10.48 -2.81
C LEU A 17 -40.72 -10.07 -3.21
N ALA A 18 -40.62 -9.11 -4.14
CA ALA A 18 -39.43 -8.29 -4.26
C ALA A 18 -39.51 -7.26 -3.13
N CYS A 19 -38.73 -7.48 -2.07
CA CYS A 19 -38.57 -6.49 -1.01
C CYS A 19 -38.00 -5.21 -1.61
N THR A 20 -38.80 -4.15 -1.66
CA THR A 20 -38.29 -2.77 -1.72
C THR A 20 -37.68 -2.46 -0.37
N ASN A 21 -36.38 -2.75 -0.20
CA ASN A 21 -35.62 -2.10 0.84
C ASN A 21 -35.22 -0.74 0.27
N GLU A 22 -35.94 0.32 0.66
CA GLU A 22 -35.40 1.67 0.59
C GLU A 22 -34.15 1.69 1.48
N LEU A 23 -32.97 1.64 0.86
CA LEU A 23 -31.77 2.14 1.50
C LEU A 23 -31.95 3.65 1.56
N LYS A 24 -32.28 4.16 2.75
CA LYS A 24 -32.09 5.57 3.06
C LYS A 24 -30.60 5.86 2.90
N GLU A 25 -30.26 6.44 1.76
CA GLU A 25 -29.03 7.23 1.62
C GLU A 25 -29.13 8.36 2.63
N GLU A 26 -28.57 8.15 3.82
CA GLU A 26 -28.08 9.26 4.62
C GLU A 26 -26.95 9.89 3.84
N THR A 27 -27.34 10.84 2.98
CA THR A 27 -26.45 11.82 2.34
C THR A 27 -25.86 12.69 3.44
N SER A 28 -24.90 12.12 4.18
CA SER A 28 -23.85 12.88 4.83
C SER A 28 -23.24 13.75 3.76
N SER A 29 -23.42 15.05 3.90
CA SER A 29 -22.91 16.06 2.99
C SER A 29 -21.39 15.93 2.90
N LEU A 30 -20.91 15.17 1.91
CA LEU A 30 -19.53 15.25 1.46
C LEU A 30 -19.36 16.63 0.83
N ASN A 31 -18.95 17.59 1.66
CA ASN A 31 -18.19 18.74 1.19
C ASN A 31 -17.09 18.18 0.28
N THR A 32 -17.25 18.37 -1.02
CA THR A 32 -16.24 18.01 -2.01
C THR A 32 -15.09 18.99 -1.81
N ILE A 33 -14.26 18.73 -0.80
CA ILE A 33 -12.89 19.20 -0.82
C ILE A 33 -12.38 18.69 -2.17
N PRO A 34 -11.87 19.53 -3.07
CA PRO A 34 -11.16 19.04 -4.23
C PRO A 34 -10.06 18.17 -3.67
N ILE A 35 -10.23 16.86 -3.76
CA ILE A 35 -9.17 15.89 -3.56
C ILE A 35 -8.23 16.23 -4.71
N ASP A 36 -7.32 17.16 -4.46
CA ASP A 36 -5.99 17.08 -5.04
C ASP A 36 -5.65 15.61 -4.88
N VAL A 37 -5.61 14.86 -6.00
CA VAL A 37 -5.40 13.42 -5.99
C VAL A 37 -3.98 13.27 -5.49
N ILE A 38 -3.84 13.25 -4.17
CA ILE A 38 -2.57 13.01 -3.51
C ILE A 38 -2.30 11.56 -3.89
N ASN A 39 -1.40 11.35 -4.84
CA ASN A 39 -0.92 10.01 -5.13
C ASN A 39 -0.35 9.49 -3.81
N LEU A 40 -1.07 8.55 -3.22
CA LEU A 40 -0.73 8.03 -1.90
C LEU A 40 0.62 7.31 -1.97
N GLU A 41 0.98 6.76 -3.12
CA GLU A 41 2.25 6.08 -3.42
C GLU A 41 3.16 6.99 -4.25
N GLU A 42 3.48 8.18 -3.71
CA GLU A 42 4.42 9.11 -4.36
C GLU A 42 5.44 9.67 -3.37
N ALA A 43 6.71 9.47 -3.73
CA ALA A 43 7.86 10.11 -3.13
C ALA A 43 7.99 11.54 -3.67
N PHE A 44 8.07 12.50 -2.75
CA PHE A 44 8.27 13.92 -3.05
C PHE A 44 7.21 14.49 -4.02
N PRO A 45 5.91 14.42 -3.66
CA PRO A 45 4.84 14.93 -4.51
C PRO A 45 5.03 16.43 -4.76
N ASN A 46 4.62 16.88 -5.95
CA ASN A 46 4.75 18.26 -6.42
C ASN A 46 6.19 18.78 -6.53
N LYS A 47 7.20 17.89 -6.49
CA LYS A 47 8.58 18.24 -6.84
C LYS A 47 8.86 17.88 -8.29
N THR A 48 9.70 18.68 -8.95
CA THR A 48 10.20 18.35 -10.28
C THR A 48 11.23 17.22 -10.17
N LYS A 49 10.96 16.11 -10.86
CA LYS A 49 11.79 14.91 -10.92
C LYS A 49 12.29 14.70 -12.35
N GLU A 50 13.50 14.17 -12.51
CA GLU A 50 14.04 13.78 -13.82
C GLU A 50 13.67 12.35 -14.15
N THR A 51 13.10 12.09 -15.33
CA THR A 51 12.83 10.72 -15.79
C THR A 51 14.06 10.13 -16.45
N VAL A 52 14.53 9.00 -15.93
CA VAL A 52 15.62 8.21 -16.51
C VAL A 52 15.05 6.92 -17.07
N ILE A 53 15.23 6.67 -18.37
CA ILE A 53 14.79 5.45 -19.04
C ILE A 53 16.03 4.66 -19.46
N LEU A 54 16.14 3.42 -18.95
CA LEU A 54 17.22 2.51 -19.32
C LEU A 54 17.00 1.93 -20.72
N GLN A 55 18.05 1.39 -21.34
CA GLN A 55 17.98 0.77 -22.68
C GLN A 55 16.97 -0.39 -22.75
N ASN A 56 16.70 -1.04 -21.62
CA ASN A 56 15.72 -2.12 -21.50
C ASN A 56 14.27 -1.63 -21.31
N GLY A 57 14.03 -0.31 -21.36
CA GLY A 57 12.72 0.32 -21.24
C GLY A 57 12.22 0.54 -19.81
N ILE A 58 12.98 0.15 -18.78
CA ILE A 58 12.62 0.42 -17.38
C ILE A 58 12.85 1.91 -17.09
N SER A 59 11.84 2.55 -16.51
CA SER A 59 11.91 3.95 -16.10
C SER A 59 12.11 4.12 -14.59
N PHE A 60 12.80 5.20 -14.26
CA PHE A 60 13.06 5.68 -12.91
C PHE A 60 12.84 7.18 -12.86
N GLU A 61 12.62 7.71 -11.67
CA GLU A 61 12.65 9.14 -11.40
C GLU A 61 13.90 9.45 -10.56
N ARG A 62 14.55 10.58 -10.81
CA ARG A 62 15.63 11.12 -9.96
C ARG A 62 15.19 12.41 -9.30
N TYR A 63 15.48 12.50 -8.01
CA TYR A 63 15.28 13.71 -7.21
C TYR A 63 16.49 13.90 -6.29
N ASN A 64 17.28 14.95 -6.56
CA ASN A 64 18.62 15.11 -5.98
C ASN A 64 19.47 13.84 -6.23
N ASP A 65 20.09 13.29 -5.18
CA ASP A 65 20.89 12.05 -5.24
C ASP A 65 20.06 10.76 -5.09
N LEU A 66 18.73 10.87 -5.06
CA LEU A 66 17.82 9.74 -4.85
C LEU A 66 17.32 9.18 -6.17
N ILE A 67 17.23 7.85 -6.22
CA ILE A 67 16.67 7.11 -7.35
C ILE A 67 15.36 6.49 -6.88
N ILE A 68 14.28 6.89 -7.54
CA ILE A 68 12.91 6.49 -7.22
C ILE A 68 12.44 5.54 -8.31
N TRP A 69 11.92 4.40 -7.90
CA TRP A 69 11.34 3.38 -8.78
C TRP A 69 9.87 3.18 -8.40
N GLY A 70 8.98 3.10 -9.39
CA GLY A 70 7.55 2.90 -9.15
C GLY A 70 6.81 4.10 -8.54
N GLY A 71 7.51 5.19 -8.22
CA GLY A 71 6.96 6.42 -7.62
C GLY A 71 7.23 6.55 -6.13
N ASP A 72 7.38 5.45 -5.40
CA ASP A 72 7.37 5.37 -3.93
C ASP A 72 8.50 4.49 -3.34
N MET A 73 9.37 3.92 -4.17
CA MET A 73 10.51 3.13 -3.71
C MET A 73 11.81 3.85 -3.99
N ILE A 74 12.58 4.14 -2.94
CA ILE A 74 13.96 4.60 -3.08
C ILE A 74 14.89 3.38 -3.17
N ILE A 75 15.69 3.32 -4.22
CA ILE A 75 16.63 2.21 -4.47
C ILE A 75 18.08 2.68 -4.42
N SER A 76 19.00 1.75 -4.14
CA SER A 76 20.44 2.03 -4.17
C SER A 76 20.96 2.14 -5.61
N GLU A 77 22.06 2.87 -5.78
CA GLU A 77 22.82 2.90 -7.04
C GLU A 77 23.25 1.48 -7.47
N LYS A 78 23.57 0.59 -6.52
CA LYS A 78 23.88 -0.82 -6.81
C LYS A 78 22.67 -1.55 -7.42
N MET A 79 21.48 -1.34 -6.86
CA MET A 79 20.24 -1.92 -7.38
C MET A 79 19.88 -1.32 -8.75
N PHE A 80 19.97 0.00 -8.90
CA PHE A 80 19.79 0.71 -10.17
C PHE A 80 20.69 0.11 -11.27
N ASN A 81 21.98 -0.04 -10.99
CA ASN A 81 22.94 -0.63 -11.94
C ASN A 81 22.68 -2.12 -12.24
N SER A 82 22.05 -2.86 -11.32
CA SER A 82 21.66 -4.25 -11.58
C SER A 82 20.55 -4.39 -12.64
N PHE A 83 19.78 -3.33 -12.90
CA PHE A 83 18.79 -3.35 -13.98
C PHE A 83 19.44 -3.26 -15.37
N ASN A 84 20.65 -2.70 -15.50
CA ASN A 84 21.38 -2.67 -16.76
C ASN A 84 21.92 -4.05 -17.17
N ASN A 85 22.19 -4.92 -16.20
CA ASN A 85 22.65 -6.29 -16.41
C ASN A 85 21.79 -7.22 -15.56
N PRO A 86 20.55 -7.55 -15.99
CA PRO A 86 19.60 -8.26 -15.16
C PRO A 86 20.10 -9.69 -14.85
N THR A 87 20.72 -9.86 -13.69
CA THR A 87 21.13 -11.17 -13.16
C THR A 87 20.03 -11.81 -12.29
N GLN A 88 18.97 -11.07 -11.96
CA GLN A 88 17.85 -11.53 -11.15
C GLN A 88 16.58 -11.76 -11.97
N THR A 89 15.84 -12.79 -11.59
CA THR A 89 14.53 -13.13 -12.15
C THR A 89 13.53 -12.00 -11.89
N ARG A 90 12.58 -11.82 -12.82
CA ARG A 90 11.62 -10.69 -12.92
C ARG A 90 10.54 -10.63 -11.80
N GLY A 91 10.87 -10.99 -10.56
CA GLY A 91 9.93 -11.01 -9.43
C GLY A 91 10.30 -10.01 -8.35
N GLY A 92 9.31 -9.38 -7.71
CA GLY A 92 9.49 -8.54 -6.52
C GLY A 92 9.85 -9.30 -5.24
N ILE A 93 10.17 -10.60 -5.35
CA ILE A 93 10.50 -11.47 -4.23
C ILE A 93 11.99 -11.78 -4.28
N VAL A 94 12.69 -11.33 -3.24
CA VAL A 94 14.09 -11.68 -3.03
C VAL A 94 14.15 -12.95 -2.19
N ASN A 95 14.52 -14.06 -2.81
CA ASN A 95 14.65 -15.34 -2.12
C ASN A 95 15.93 -15.48 -1.30
N ASN A 96 16.85 -14.51 -1.39
CA ASN A 96 18.04 -14.50 -0.55
C ASN A 96 17.68 -14.03 0.89
N PRO A 97 17.94 -14.86 1.93
CA PRO A 97 17.65 -14.54 3.32
C PRO A 97 18.38 -13.30 3.86
N ASP A 98 19.51 -12.90 3.26
CA ASP A 98 20.28 -11.72 3.66
C ASP A 98 19.48 -10.41 3.49
N PHE A 99 18.42 -10.43 2.67
CA PHE A 99 17.54 -9.28 2.44
C PHE A 99 16.24 -9.36 3.23
N LYS A 100 16.11 -10.33 4.15
CA LYS A 100 14.95 -10.47 5.03
C LYS A 100 15.30 -9.98 6.43
N TRP A 101 14.29 -9.54 7.16
CA TRP A 101 14.44 -9.21 8.57
C TRP A 101 14.79 -10.47 9.36
N PRO A 102 15.94 -10.50 10.07
CA PRO A 102 16.37 -11.67 10.83
C PRO A 102 15.30 -12.08 11.84
N ASN A 103 15.01 -13.38 11.89
CA ASN A 103 13.98 -13.97 12.76
C ASN A 103 12.56 -13.39 12.56
N GLY A 104 12.30 -12.69 11.45
CA GLY A 104 11.03 -12.01 11.21
C GLY A 104 10.78 -10.83 12.15
N ILE A 105 11.82 -10.30 12.82
CA ILE A 105 11.68 -9.17 13.75
C ILE A 105 12.05 -7.88 13.01
N VAL A 106 11.06 -7.02 12.82
CA VAL A 106 11.21 -5.68 12.26
C VAL A 106 11.33 -4.69 13.41
N TYR A 107 12.55 -4.21 13.64
CA TYR A 107 12.75 -3.12 14.59
C TYR A 107 12.28 -1.80 13.99
N TYR A 108 11.61 -0.96 14.78
CA TYR A 108 11.16 0.35 14.31
C TYR A 108 11.37 1.46 15.34
N LYS A 109 11.31 2.72 14.89
CA LYS A 109 11.29 3.89 15.76
C LYS A 109 10.47 4.99 15.11
N PHE A 110 9.66 5.69 15.90
CA PHE A 110 9.01 6.92 15.45
C PHE A 110 9.93 8.11 15.66
N ASP A 111 9.96 9.01 14.67
CA ASP A 111 10.45 10.36 14.88
C ASP A 111 9.55 11.11 15.89
N SER A 112 10.15 12.04 16.63
CA SER A 112 9.43 12.88 17.58
C SER A 112 8.32 13.71 16.94
N ALA A 113 8.46 14.05 15.66
CA ALA A 113 7.50 14.87 14.92
C ALA A 113 6.24 14.11 14.45
N ILE A 114 6.17 12.78 14.62
CA ILE A 114 4.98 12.00 14.24
C ILE A 114 3.85 12.25 15.25
N SER A 115 2.67 12.62 14.73
CA SER A 115 1.48 12.84 15.55
C SER A 115 1.04 11.56 16.28
N LYS A 116 0.34 11.71 17.41
CA LYS A 116 -0.18 10.56 18.16
C LYS A 116 -1.10 9.68 17.29
N THR A 117 -2.03 10.30 16.57
CA THR A 117 -2.98 9.61 15.68
C THR A 117 -2.27 8.86 14.57
N THR A 118 -1.23 9.43 13.96
CA THR A 118 -0.43 8.75 12.94
C THR A 118 0.31 7.53 13.53
N LYS A 119 0.84 7.62 14.77
CA LYS A 119 1.44 6.46 15.44
C LYS A 119 0.42 5.34 15.68
N GLU A 120 -0.80 5.69 16.09
CA GLU A 120 -1.90 4.73 16.31
C GLU A 120 -2.25 3.99 15.01
N HIS A 121 -2.37 4.69 13.88
CA HIS A 121 -2.63 4.06 12.57
C HIS A 121 -1.47 3.16 12.11
N ILE A 122 -0.21 3.62 12.27
CA ILE A 122 0.95 2.80 11.92
C ILE A 122 1.00 1.53 12.81
N GLN A 123 0.69 1.66 14.10
CA GLN A 123 0.66 0.52 15.01
C GLN A 123 -0.46 -0.47 14.64
N GLN A 124 -1.63 0.02 14.27
CA GLN A 124 -2.71 -0.84 13.75
C GLN A 124 -2.27 -1.62 12.51
N ALA A 125 -1.64 -0.94 11.53
CA ALA A 125 -1.13 -1.60 10.34
C ALA A 125 -0.07 -2.67 10.69
N MET A 126 0.85 -2.39 11.62
CA MET A 126 1.81 -3.38 12.10
C MET A 126 1.14 -4.60 12.74
N ASP A 127 0.06 -4.40 13.49
CA ASP A 127 -0.69 -5.49 14.11
C ASP A 127 -1.50 -6.31 13.09
N GLU A 128 -2.04 -5.68 12.04
CA GLU A 128 -2.68 -6.35 10.91
C GLU A 128 -1.69 -7.26 10.17
N TRP A 129 -0.48 -6.77 9.87
CA TRP A 129 0.58 -7.57 9.26
C TRP A 129 1.02 -8.74 10.14
N LYS A 130 1.22 -8.50 11.44
CA LYS A 130 1.57 -9.54 12.41
C LYS A 130 0.51 -10.64 12.46
N GLN A 131 -0.77 -10.29 12.42
CA GLN A 131 -1.86 -11.26 12.43
C GLN A 131 -1.95 -12.03 11.11
N SER A 132 -1.91 -11.31 9.98
CA SER A 132 -2.04 -11.89 8.63
C SER A 132 -0.91 -12.85 8.29
N THR A 133 0.28 -12.64 8.89
CA THR A 133 1.44 -13.52 8.74
C THR A 133 1.52 -14.63 9.79
N SER A 134 0.45 -14.88 10.56
CA SER A 134 0.45 -15.87 11.65
C SER A 134 1.58 -15.65 12.66
N LYS A 135 1.93 -14.38 12.91
CA LYS A 135 3.01 -13.93 13.80
C LYS A 135 4.42 -14.31 13.35
N ILE A 136 4.61 -14.67 12.07
CA ILE A 136 5.94 -14.87 11.48
C ILE A 136 6.70 -13.54 11.42
N ILE A 137 6.01 -12.45 11.08
CA ILE A 137 6.57 -11.10 11.14
C ILE A 137 6.07 -10.41 12.41
N THR A 138 6.99 -9.84 13.17
CA THR A 138 6.70 -9.09 14.40
C THR A 138 7.42 -7.75 14.39
N PHE A 139 6.82 -6.77 15.06
CA PHE A 139 7.33 -5.42 15.15
C PHE A 139 7.75 -5.13 16.58
N THR A 140 8.90 -4.49 16.77
CA THR A 140 9.43 -4.16 18.09
C THR A 140 10.08 -2.79 18.07
N GLU A 141 9.73 -1.94 19.03
CA GLU A 141 10.38 -0.64 19.14
C GLU A 141 11.88 -0.81 19.45
N ARG A 142 12.72 -0.14 18.67
CA ARG A 142 14.16 -0.25 18.73
C ARG A 142 14.68 0.33 20.05
N THR A 143 15.69 -0.33 20.60
CA THR A 143 16.58 0.24 21.62
C THR A 143 17.94 0.60 21.03
N SER A 144 18.70 -0.40 20.57
CA SER A 144 20.08 -0.23 20.08
C SER A 144 20.33 -0.86 18.69
N GLN A 145 19.38 -1.62 18.14
CA GLN A 145 19.57 -2.45 16.93
C GLN A 145 19.93 -1.63 15.69
N LYS A 146 21.05 -1.95 15.04
CA LYS A 146 21.58 -1.18 13.91
C LYS A 146 20.59 -1.01 12.75
N ASN A 147 19.89 -2.10 12.38
CA ASN A 147 18.93 -2.13 11.29
C ASN A 147 17.51 -1.99 11.86
N TYR A 148 16.78 -1.00 11.39
CA TYR A 148 15.42 -0.68 11.83
C TYR A 148 14.74 0.22 10.81
N ILE A 149 13.41 0.32 10.90
CA ILE A 149 12.59 1.28 10.19
C ILE A 149 12.43 2.54 11.03
N LYS A 150 12.82 3.70 10.49
CA LYS A 150 12.47 5.00 11.07
C LYS A 150 11.24 5.54 10.37
N PHE A 151 10.14 5.68 11.11
CA PHE A 151 8.97 6.41 10.64
C PHE A 151 9.20 7.90 10.86
N ILE A 152 9.16 8.69 9.80
CA ILE A 152 9.41 10.13 9.81
C ILE A 152 8.23 10.87 9.15
N ASN A 153 8.08 12.14 9.51
CA ASN A 153 7.17 13.04 8.81
C ASN A 153 7.98 13.75 7.72
N GLY A 154 7.53 13.71 6.48
CA GLY A 154 8.24 14.36 5.38
C GLY A 154 7.41 14.39 4.10
N ASP A 155 8.08 14.74 3.02
CA ASP A 155 7.41 15.09 1.76
C ASP A 155 7.07 13.84 0.95
N GLY A 156 5.89 13.27 1.21
CA GLY A 156 5.34 12.12 0.46
C GLY A 156 5.36 10.81 1.23
N ASN A 157 4.96 9.73 0.56
CA ASN A 157 5.03 8.38 1.10
C ASN A 157 6.00 7.57 0.27
N TYR A 158 7.00 7.00 0.94
CA TYR A 158 7.96 6.12 0.29
C TYR A 158 8.71 5.26 1.29
N SER A 159 9.32 4.20 0.77
CA SER A 159 10.20 3.32 1.53
C SER A 159 11.55 3.17 0.84
N ILE A 160 12.60 2.96 1.64
CA ILE A 160 13.92 2.60 1.11
C ILE A 160 13.98 1.07 0.97
N SER A 161 14.34 0.60 -0.21
CA SER A 161 14.48 -0.82 -0.49
C SER A 161 15.59 -1.49 0.33
N VAL A 162 15.36 -2.73 0.76
CA VAL A 162 16.25 -3.59 1.58
C VAL A 162 17.65 -3.85 1.00
N PHE A 163 17.93 -3.36 -0.20
CA PHE A 163 19.25 -3.45 -0.85
C PHE A 163 20.23 -2.35 -0.44
N THR A 164 19.84 -1.40 0.41
CA THR A 164 20.75 -0.39 0.97
C THR A 164 21.27 -0.84 2.34
N ASN A 165 22.59 -0.87 2.54
CA ASN A 165 23.25 -1.22 3.81
C ASN A 165 23.05 -0.21 4.97
N SER A 166 21.94 0.53 4.98
CA SER A 166 21.70 1.65 5.90
C SER A 166 20.22 1.73 6.28
N CYS A 167 19.96 2.31 7.46
CA CYS A 167 18.66 2.55 8.09
C CYS A 167 17.51 2.69 7.09
N TYR A 168 16.48 1.86 7.22
CA TYR A 168 15.27 1.95 6.41
C TYR A 168 14.42 3.08 6.96
N SER A 169 13.93 3.98 6.10
CA SER A 169 12.93 4.96 6.50
C SER A 169 11.65 4.69 5.73
N ILE A 170 10.53 4.64 6.45
CA ILE A 170 9.20 4.75 5.84
C ILE A 170 8.74 6.16 6.15
N LEU A 171 8.49 6.93 5.10
CA LEU A 171 7.92 8.26 5.19
C LEU A 171 6.41 8.16 5.08
N CYS A 172 5.71 8.76 6.05
CA CYS A 172 4.25 8.87 6.03
C CYS A 172 3.88 10.35 6.00
N LYS A 173 3.16 10.76 4.96
CA LYS A 173 2.46 12.04 4.89
C LYS A 173 1.29 12.01 5.87
N GLN A 174 1.11 13.09 6.64
CA GLN A 174 -0.03 13.25 7.57
C GLN A 174 -1.31 13.59 6.83
#